data_AF-A0A552U8J8-F1
#
_entry.id   AF-A0A552U8J8-F1
#
_cell.length_a   1.000
_cell.length_b   1.000
_cell.length_c   1.000
_cell.angle_alpha   90.00
_cell.angle_beta   90.00
_cell.angle_gamma   90.00
#
_symmetry.space_group_name_H-M   'P 1'
#
loop_
_entity.id
_entity.type
_entity.pdbx_description
1 polymer ?
#
loop_
_entity_poly.entity_id
_entity_poly.type
_entity_poly.pdbx_seq_one_letter_code
_entity_poly.pdbx_strand_id
1 'polypeptide(L)'
;MLRLAVAALLLVPGVATAKRAACPPAQTERIAAIIADAAGNIGLLVATFRGRMPTEDVRCWAATGDKRMQWELGRRLENGDGIARDVAAAEELYEAAGAARLGTIYVYSPGINGAAGTVLPIRTGPDVTGLPEAQVSRALLHIEGRAAKPNYRKGRKILERLAKAGHTPAIELIAKYDARRV
;
A
#
# COMPACT_ATOMS: atom_id res chain seq x y z
N MET A 1 40.98 37.03 -45.61
CA MET A 1 40.78 35.58 -45.82
C MET A 1 41.02 34.91 -44.46
N LEU A 2 40.06 34.94 -43.55
CA LEU A 2 38.99 33.93 -43.36
C LEU A 2 39.54 32.50 -43.24
N ARG A 3 39.55 31.95 -42.02
CA ARG A 3 39.02 30.61 -41.73
C ARG A 3 38.72 30.43 -40.24
N LEU A 4 37.46 30.07 -40.00
CA LEU A 4 36.78 29.99 -38.72
C LEU A 4 37.31 28.87 -37.83
N ALA A 5 37.30 29.13 -36.52
CA ALA A 5 37.27 28.14 -35.46
C ALA A 5 35.85 27.59 -35.30
N VAL A 6 35.69 26.27 -35.20
CA VAL A 6 34.50 25.64 -34.59
C VAL A 6 34.94 24.38 -33.86
N ALA A 7 35.10 24.49 -32.54
CA ALA A 7 35.20 23.34 -31.63
C ALA A 7 33.77 22.88 -31.32
N ALA A 8 33.41 21.68 -31.79
CA ALA A 8 32.13 21.06 -31.51
C ALA A 8 32.09 20.56 -30.06
N LEU A 9 31.51 21.37 -29.18
CA LEU A 9 31.20 21.00 -27.80
C LEU A 9 29.97 20.08 -27.81
N LEU A 10 30.19 18.78 -27.61
CA LEU A 10 29.12 17.79 -27.44
C LEU A 10 28.37 18.08 -26.13
N LEU A 11 27.18 18.67 -26.23
CA LEU A 11 26.21 18.73 -25.14
C LEU A 11 25.75 17.31 -24.82
N VAL A 12 26.17 16.77 -23.68
CA VAL A 12 25.50 15.63 -23.06
C VAL A 12 24.21 16.16 -22.43
N PRO A 13 23.02 15.71 -22.85
CA PRO A 13 21.79 16.13 -22.19
C PRO A 13 21.82 15.55 -20.77
N GLY A 14 21.91 16.45 -19.79
CA GLY A 14 21.81 16.10 -18.38
C GLY A 14 20.54 15.29 -18.15
N VAL A 15 20.71 14.12 -17.56
CA VAL A 15 19.60 13.30 -17.07
C VAL A 15 18.88 14.17 -16.03
N ALA A 16 17.77 14.78 -16.44
CA ALA A 16 16.90 15.50 -15.55
C ALA A 16 16.42 14.49 -14.49
N THR A 17 16.99 14.55 -13.30
CA THR A 17 16.46 13.86 -12.14
C THR A 17 15.10 14.48 -11.86
N ALA A 18 14.05 13.89 -12.43
CA ALA A 18 12.68 14.22 -12.11
C ALA A 18 12.53 14.09 -10.59
N LYS A 19 12.52 15.23 -9.90
CA LYS A 19 12.23 15.34 -8.48
C LYS A 19 10.88 14.65 -8.31
N ARG A 20 10.85 13.43 -7.76
CA ARG A 20 9.59 12.75 -7.44
C ARG A 20 8.75 13.78 -6.72
N ALA A 21 7.60 14.13 -7.29
CA ALA A 21 6.67 15.06 -6.65
C ALA A 21 6.36 14.45 -5.28
N ALA A 22 6.97 14.99 -4.23
CA ALA A 22 6.75 14.51 -2.89
C ALA A 22 5.28 14.76 -2.60
N CYS A 23 4.56 13.74 -2.14
CA CYS A 23 3.20 13.91 -1.69
C CYS A 23 3.15 15.07 -0.69
N PRO A 24 2.09 15.90 -0.72
CA PRO A 24 1.96 16.98 0.25
C PRO A 24 2.16 16.39 1.64
N PRO A 25 2.96 17.04 2.51
CA PRO A 25 3.29 16.50 3.82
C PRO A 25 1.99 16.04 4.45
N ALA A 26 1.91 14.75 4.79
CA ALA A 26 0.68 14.15 5.31
C ALA A 26 0.23 15.10 6.42
N GLN A 27 -1.00 15.61 6.35
CA GLN A 27 -1.43 16.71 7.24
C GLN A 27 -1.21 16.41 8.74
N THR A 28 -0.93 15.15 9.08
CA THR A 28 -0.28 14.71 10.32
C THR A 28 0.97 15.52 10.75
N GLU A 29 1.82 16.05 9.87
CA GLU A 29 2.93 16.95 10.29
C GLU A 29 2.42 18.32 10.75
N ARG A 30 1.31 18.80 10.18
CA ARG A 30 0.65 20.05 10.61
C ARG A 30 -0.15 19.88 11.91
N ILE A 31 -0.48 18.65 12.30
CA ILE A 31 -1.34 18.34 13.45
C ILE A 31 -0.61 17.62 14.59
N ALA A 32 0.53 16.98 14.32
CA ALA A 32 1.45 16.50 15.36
C ALA A 32 1.91 17.66 16.27
N ALA A 33 1.87 18.90 15.77
CA ALA A 33 2.15 20.10 16.54
C ALA A 33 1.00 20.56 17.45
N ILE A 34 -0.22 19.99 17.34
CA ILE A 34 -1.40 20.61 17.96
C ILE A 34 -1.97 19.87 19.18
N ILE A 35 -2.24 18.55 19.20
CA ILE A 35 -2.78 17.91 20.43
C ILE A 35 -2.40 16.42 20.49
N ALA A 36 -1.66 16.02 21.53
CA ALA A 36 -1.74 14.65 22.04
C ALA A 36 -3.00 14.57 22.94
N ASP A 37 -3.72 13.44 22.98
CA ASP A 37 -4.73 13.28 24.03
C ASP A 37 -4.07 13.38 25.42
N ALA A 38 -4.85 13.51 26.50
CA ALA A 38 -4.31 13.65 27.85
C ALA A 38 -3.39 12.48 28.29
N ALA A 39 -3.33 11.38 27.53
CA ALA A 39 -2.48 10.21 27.74
C ALA A 39 -1.30 10.11 26.74
N GLY A 40 -1.09 11.10 25.87
CA GLY A 40 0.01 11.11 24.89
C GLY A 40 -0.25 10.34 23.60
N ASN A 41 -1.46 9.82 23.37
CA ASN A 41 -1.74 8.95 22.23
C ASN A 41 -2.13 9.76 20.97
N ILE A 42 -1.28 9.67 19.95
CA ILE A 42 -1.48 10.32 18.64
C ILE A 42 -2.23 9.40 17.64
N GLY A 43 -2.36 8.10 17.95
CA GLY A 43 -2.87 7.09 17.02
C GLY A 43 -4.31 7.31 16.53
N LEU A 44 -5.23 7.67 17.44
CA LEU A 44 -6.64 7.92 17.08
C LEU A 44 -6.80 9.18 16.22
N LEU A 45 -6.06 10.24 16.54
CA LEU A 45 -6.04 11.48 15.75
C LEU A 45 -5.48 11.22 14.35
N VAL A 46 -4.34 10.55 14.23
CA VAL A 46 -3.74 10.22 12.93
C VAL A 46 -4.67 9.36 12.07
N ALA A 47 -5.33 8.35 12.66
CA ALA A 47 -6.31 7.53 11.95
C ALA A 47 -7.52 8.36 11.47
N THR A 48 -7.98 9.29 12.30
CA THR A 48 -9.11 10.18 12.00
C THR A 48 -8.78 11.19 10.88
N PHE A 49 -7.59 11.82 10.91
CA PHE A 49 -7.16 12.73 9.85
C PHE A 49 -6.94 12.02 8.53
N ARG A 50 -6.35 10.82 8.58
CA ARG A 50 -6.14 9.97 7.39
C ARG A 50 -7.46 9.59 6.70
N GLY A 51 -8.53 9.34 7.46
CA GLY A 51 -9.86 9.10 6.90
C GLY A 51 -10.53 10.34 6.28
N ARG A 52 -10.16 11.54 6.73
CA ARG A 52 -10.71 12.83 6.25
C ARG A 52 -9.84 13.53 5.20
N MET A 53 -8.72 12.91 4.85
CA MET A 53 -7.80 13.43 3.84
C MET A 53 -8.51 13.55 2.48
N PRO A 54 -8.28 14.61 1.70
CA PRO A 54 -8.79 14.72 0.34
C PRO A 54 -8.38 13.51 -0.51
N THR A 55 -9.19 13.13 -1.50
CA THR A 55 -8.95 11.88 -2.24
C THR A 55 -7.68 11.94 -3.08
N GLU A 56 -7.30 13.11 -3.58
CA GLU A 56 -6.03 13.37 -4.24
C GLU A 56 -4.82 13.08 -3.34
N ASP A 57 -4.88 13.50 -2.08
CA ASP A 57 -3.82 13.27 -1.11
C ASP A 57 -3.75 11.77 -0.75
N VAL A 58 -4.91 11.13 -0.55
CA VAL A 58 -4.98 9.68 -0.31
C VAL A 58 -4.38 8.90 -1.49
N ARG A 59 -4.70 9.29 -2.74
CA ARG A 59 -4.12 8.69 -3.94
C ARG A 59 -2.61 8.85 -3.99
N CYS A 60 -2.11 10.04 -3.68
CA CYS A 60 -0.67 10.29 -3.65
C CYS A 60 0.02 9.36 -2.65
N TRP A 61 -0.43 9.34 -1.40
CA TRP A 61 0.18 8.51 -0.38
C TRP A 61 0.02 7.01 -0.64
N ALA A 62 -1.12 6.56 -1.15
CA ALA A 62 -1.32 5.17 -1.57
C ALA A 62 -0.32 4.75 -2.65
N ALA A 63 -0.01 5.63 -3.60
CA ALA A 63 0.98 5.39 -4.66
C ALA A 63 2.42 5.27 -4.13
N THR A 64 2.72 5.80 -2.93
CA THR A 64 4.02 5.60 -2.26
C THR A 64 4.14 4.24 -1.57
N GLY A 65 3.06 3.46 -1.50
CA GLY A 65 3.03 2.19 -0.77
C GLY A 65 2.63 2.33 0.71
N ASP A 66 2.11 3.48 1.14
CA ASP A 66 1.53 3.63 2.48
C ASP A 66 0.31 2.70 2.59
N LYS A 67 0.43 1.68 3.45
CA LYS A 67 -0.57 0.63 3.60
C LYS A 67 -1.92 1.14 4.10
N ARG A 68 -1.90 2.17 4.97
CA ARG A 68 -3.13 2.77 5.50
C ARG A 68 -3.84 3.55 4.41
N MET A 69 -3.11 4.23 3.54
CA MET A 69 -3.65 4.99 2.42
C MET A 69 -4.10 4.11 1.27
N GLN A 70 -3.41 3.00 1.01
CA GLN A 70 -3.91 1.96 0.12
C GLN A 70 -5.25 1.41 0.60
N TRP A 71 -5.38 1.07 1.89
CA TRP A 71 -6.66 0.61 2.45
C TRP A 71 -7.75 1.67 2.38
N GLU A 72 -7.46 2.92 2.74
CA GLU A 72 -8.43 4.01 2.69
C GLU A 72 -8.88 4.31 1.25
N LEU A 73 -7.97 4.31 0.27
CA LEU A 73 -8.31 4.45 -1.13
C LEU A 73 -9.21 3.29 -1.60
N GLY A 74 -8.87 2.07 -1.20
CA GLY A 74 -9.69 0.88 -1.50
C GLY A 74 -11.10 1.02 -0.94
N ARG A 75 -11.24 1.49 0.30
CA ARG A 75 -12.54 1.75 0.94
C ARG A 75 -13.37 2.77 0.18
N ARG A 76 -12.75 3.86 -0.27
CA ARG A 76 -13.44 4.90 -1.08
C ARG A 76 -13.88 4.37 -2.43
N LEU A 77 -13.04 3.60 -3.11
CA LEU A 77 -13.39 2.97 -4.40
C LEU A 77 -14.46 1.89 -4.23
N GLU A 78 -14.46 1.15 -3.14
CA GLU A 78 -15.49 0.14 -2.85
C GLU A 78 -16.88 0.76 -2.64
N ASN A 79 -16.93 1.88 -1.91
CA ASN A 79 -18.16 2.57 -1.52
C ASN A 79 -18.61 3.66 -2.52
N GLY A 80 -17.71 4.18 -3.34
CA GLY A 80 -17.95 5.40 -4.13
C GLY A 80 -17.87 6.69 -3.32
N ASP A 81 -17.04 6.73 -2.26
CA ASP A 81 -16.95 7.87 -1.34
C ASP A 81 -16.14 9.02 -1.98
N GLY A 82 -16.84 9.94 -2.64
CA GLY A 82 -16.24 11.12 -3.29
C GLY A 82 -15.46 10.80 -4.58
N ILE A 83 -15.51 9.54 -5.05
CA ILE A 83 -14.93 9.08 -6.32
C ILE A 83 -15.83 8.02 -6.94
N ALA A 84 -15.67 7.79 -8.25
CA ALA A 84 -16.37 6.69 -8.93
C ALA A 84 -16.05 5.35 -8.27
N ARG A 85 -17.10 4.55 -8.05
CA ARG A 85 -17.00 3.23 -7.45
C ARG A 85 -16.26 2.27 -8.39
N ASP A 86 -15.23 1.60 -7.88
CA ASP A 86 -14.46 0.56 -8.57
C ASP A 86 -13.99 -0.50 -7.56
N VAL A 87 -14.77 -1.58 -7.47
CA VAL A 87 -14.51 -2.64 -6.48
C VAL A 87 -13.32 -3.52 -6.88
N ALA A 88 -12.99 -3.61 -8.17
CA ALA A 88 -11.84 -4.37 -8.63
C ALA A 88 -10.54 -3.68 -8.20
N ALA A 89 -10.44 -2.37 -8.44
CA ALA A 89 -9.33 -1.56 -7.96
C ALA A 89 -9.24 -1.57 -6.42
N ALA A 90 -10.38 -1.61 -5.71
CA ALA A 90 -10.39 -1.77 -4.26
C ALA A 90 -9.77 -3.10 -3.80
N GLU A 91 -10.06 -4.22 -4.48
CA GLU A 91 -9.45 -5.52 -4.16
C GLU A 91 -7.93 -5.47 -4.28
N GLU A 92 -7.41 -4.89 -5.37
CA GLU A 92 -5.97 -4.76 -5.62
C GLU A 92 -5.28 -3.94 -4.51
N LEU A 93 -5.90 -2.84 -4.09
CA LEU A 93 -5.38 -2.00 -3.02
C LEU A 93 -5.41 -2.71 -1.66
N TYR A 94 -6.45 -3.48 -1.37
CA TYR A 94 -6.49 -4.27 -0.14
C TYR A 94 -5.47 -5.40 -0.14
N GLU A 95 -5.22 -6.03 -1.29
CA GLU A 95 -4.16 -7.02 -1.44
C GLU A 95 -2.78 -6.41 -1.17
N ALA A 96 -2.49 -5.26 -1.77
CA ALA A 96 -1.22 -4.54 -1.57
C ALA A 96 -1.04 -4.09 -0.11
N ALA A 97 -2.08 -3.52 0.51
CA ALA A 97 -2.04 -3.09 1.90
C ALA A 97 -1.86 -4.27 2.86
N GLY A 98 -2.55 -5.39 2.58
CA GLY A 98 -2.55 -6.59 3.42
C GLY A 98 -1.29 -7.46 3.32
N ALA A 99 -0.49 -7.35 2.25
CA ALA A 99 0.75 -8.11 2.09
C ALA A 99 1.90 -7.56 2.94
N ALA A 100 2.73 -8.40 3.55
CA ALA A 100 3.97 -7.93 4.18
C ALA A 100 4.98 -7.48 3.11
N ARG A 101 5.75 -6.43 3.39
CA ARG A 101 6.85 -5.99 2.54
C ARG A 101 8.16 -6.17 3.29
N LEU A 102 9.09 -6.91 2.69
CA LEU A 102 10.44 -6.98 3.21
C LEU A 102 11.19 -5.69 2.87
N GLY A 103 11.96 -5.22 3.82
CA GLY A 103 12.94 -4.15 3.66
C GLY A 103 14.21 -4.63 2.96
N THR A 104 14.30 -5.92 2.64
CA THR A 104 15.38 -6.51 1.85
C THR A 104 14.86 -6.84 0.46
N ILE A 105 15.55 -6.35 -0.57
CA ILE A 105 15.35 -6.77 -1.97
C ILE A 105 16.42 -7.79 -2.35
N TYR A 106 16.13 -8.62 -3.34
CA TYR A 106 17.08 -9.60 -3.87
C TYR A 106 17.41 -9.23 -5.30
N VAL A 107 18.68 -8.93 -5.57
CA VAL A 107 19.16 -8.57 -6.90
C VAL A 107 19.94 -9.74 -7.47
N TYR A 108 19.52 -10.22 -8.63
CA TYR A 108 20.25 -11.23 -9.37
C TYR A 108 21.36 -10.58 -10.20
N SER A 109 22.58 -11.07 -10.04
CA SER A 109 23.74 -10.74 -10.86
C SER A 109 24.06 -11.96 -11.75
N PRO A 110 23.88 -11.86 -13.08
CA PRO A 110 24.19 -12.96 -13.98
C PRO A 110 25.69 -13.24 -13.99
N GLY A 111 26.05 -14.52 -14.04
CA GLY A 111 27.44 -14.92 -14.23
C GLY A 111 27.91 -14.66 -15.66
N ILE A 112 29.22 -14.47 -15.83
CA ILE A 112 29.86 -14.19 -17.10
C ILE A 112 30.75 -15.38 -17.47
N ASN A 113 30.85 -15.72 -18.76
CA ASN A 113 31.70 -16.82 -19.27
C ASN A 113 31.41 -18.20 -18.65
N GLY A 114 30.13 -18.53 -18.47
CA GLY A 114 29.71 -19.84 -17.93
C GLY A 114 29.78 -19.96 -16.41
N ALA A 115 30.18 -18.91 -15.70
CA ALA A 115 30.07 -18.85 -14.23
C ALA A 115 28.59 -18.80 -13.79
N ALA A 116 28.31 -19.33 -12.59
CA ALA A 116 26.98 -19.26 -12.00
C ALA A 116 26.62 -17.81 -11.61
N GLY A 117 25.35 -17.44 -11.78
CA GLY A 117 24.83 -16.18 -11.26
C GLY A 117 24.68 -16.18 -9.75
N THR A 118 24.68 -15.00 -9.15
CA THR A 118 24.55 -14.82 -7.69
C THR A 118 23.32 -13.97 -7.37
N VAL A 119 22.63 -14.28 -6.27
CA VAL A 119 21.56 -13.45 -5.73
C VAL A 119 22.06 -12.71 -4.48
N LEU A 120 22.03 -11.38 -4.53
CA LEU A 120 22.52 -10.52 -3.46
C LEU A 120 21.33 -9.93 -2.68
N PRO A 121 21.22 -10.18 -1.36
CA PRO A 121 20.25 -9.49 -0.52
C PRO A 121 20.75 -8.06 -0.23
N ILE A 122 19.93 -7.06 -0.57
CA ILE A 122 20.24 -5.64 -0.32
C ILE A 122 19.16 -5.07 0.61
N ARG A 123 19.59 -4.57 1.77
CA ARG A 123 18.71 -3.87 2.73
C ARG A 123 18.42 -2.46 2.21
N THR A 124 17.16 -2.19 1.87
CA THR A 124 16.66 -0.90 1.37
C THR A 124 15.71 -0.21 2.35
N GLY A 125 15.33 -0.88 3.45
CA GLY A 125 14.52 -0.29 4.51
C GLY A 125 14.10 -1.28 5.61
N PRO A 126 13.16 -0.89 6.48
CA PRO A 126 12.57 -1.78 7.47
C PRO A 126 11.57 -2.76 6.81
N ASP A 127 11.35 -3.89 7.46
CA ASP A 127 10.25 -4.79 7.13
C ASP A 127 8.94 -4.15 7.60
N VAL A 128 7.90 -4.19 6.76
CA VAL A 128 6.60 -3.60 7.03
C VAL A 128 5.56 -4.72 7.04
N THR A 129 4.91 -4.91 8.18
CA THR A 129 3.81 -5.88 8.31
C THR A 129 2.63 -5.47 7.43
N GLY A 130 1.89 -6.45 6.93
CA GLY A 130 0.63 -6.20 6.23
C GLY A 130 -0.44 -5.63 7.17
N LEU A 131 -1.36 -4.82 6.64
CA LEU A 131 -2.46 -4.25 7.42
C LEU A 131 -3.59 -5.28 7.61
N PRO A 132 -3.92 -5.71 8.85
CA PRO A 132 -4.97 -6.69 9.09
C PRO A 132 -6.35 -6.24 8.59
N GLU A 133 -6.67 -4.95 8.72
CA GLU A 133 -7.94 -4.38 8.28
C GLU A 133 -8.13 -4.52 6.76
N ALA A 134 -7.05 -4.38 5.99
CA ALA A 134 -7.11 -4.60 4.54
C ALA A 134 -7.34 -6.07 4.19
N GLN A 135 -6.71 -6.99 4.93
CA GLN A 135 -6.96 -8.42 4.76
C GLN A 135 -8.41 -8.77 5.10
N VAL A 136 -8.99 -8.19 6.15
CA VAL A 136 -10.42 -8.35 6.48
C VAL A 136 -11.31 -7.78 5.38
N SER A 137 -11.08 -6.54 4.92
CA SER A 137 -11.86 -5.93 3.83
C SER A 137 -11.87 -6.80 2.57
N ARG A 138 -10.69 -7.32 2.17
CA ARG A 138 -10.58 -8.25 1.03
C ARG A 138 -11.30 -9.58 1.27
N ALA A 139 -11.21 -10.12 2.48
CA ALA A 139 -11.93 -11.34 2.83
C ALA A 139 -13.45 -11.17 2.67
N LEU A 140 -13.98 -10.04 3.12
CA LEU A 140 -15.40 -9.69 3.00
C LEU A 140 -15.80 -9.45 1.54
N LEU A 141 -14.95 -8.81 0.72
CA LEU A 141 -15.20 -8.71 -0.74
C LEU A 141 -15.43 -10.09 -1.37
N HIS A 142 -14.66 -11.10 -0.96
CA HIS A 142 -14.82 -12.46 -1.47
C HIS A 142 -16.02 -13.19 -0.91
N ILE A 143 -16.26 -13.10 0.40
CA ILE A 143 -17.39 -13.79 1.03
C ILE A 143 -18.71 -13.27 0.47
N GLU A 144 -18.82 -11.97 0.32
CA GLU A 144 -20.06 -11.28 -0.11
C GLU A 144 -20.17 -11.17 -1.63
N GLY A 145 -19.07 -11.41 -2.35
CA GLY A 145 -19.03 -11.32 -3.81
C GLY A 145 -19.26 -9.91 -4.35
N ARG A 146 -18.67 -8.91 -3.69
CA ARG A 146 -18.84 -7.50 -4.06
C ARG A 146 -18.03 -7.09 -5.29
N ALA A 147 -16.90 -7.76 -5.53
CA ALA A 147 -16.01 -7.53 -6.68
C ALA A 147 -16.24 -8.53 -7.83
N ALA A 148 -16.65 -9.75 -7.49
CA ALA A 148 -16.84 -10.88 -8.39
C ALA A 148 -17.82 -11.87 -7.76
N LYS A 149 -18.10 -13.01 -8.42
CA LYS A 149 -18.97 -14.06 -7.86
C LYS A 149 -18.52 -14.44 -6.42
N PRO A 150 -19.45 -14.53 -5.45
CA PRO A 150 -19.13 -14.89 -4.07
C PRO A 150 -18.26 -16.15 -3.99
N ASN A 151 -17.18 -16.05 -3.23
CA ASN A 151 -16.24 -17.13 -2.97
C ASN A 151 -15.89 -17.18 -1.48
N TYR A 152 -16.75 -17.85 -0.73
CA TYR A 152 -16.59 -18.05 0.71
C TYR A 152 -15.24 -18.66 1.08
N ARG A 153 -14.80 -19.70 0.35
CA ARG A 153 -13.53 -20.38 0.63
C ARG A 153 -12.33 -19.43 0.52
N LYS A 154 -12.30 -18.57 -0.50
CA LYS A 154 -11.22 -17.59 -0.70
C LYS A 154 -11.18 -16.60 0.47
N GLY A 155 -12.32 -16.04 0.88
CA GLY A 155 -12.36 -15.10 2.01
C GLY A 155 -12.08 -15.76 3.37
N ARG A 156 -12.67 -16.93 3.65
CA ARG A 156 -12.41 -17.68 4.90
C ARG A 156 -10.94 -18.01 5.08
N LYS A 157 -10.25 -18.43 4.02
CA LYS A 157 -8.79 -18.70 4.06
C LYS A 157 -7.98 -17.48 4.49
N ILE A 158 -8.40 -16.27 4.13
CA ILE A 158 -7.75 -15.04 4.57
C ILE A 158 -8.03 -14.81 6.06
N LEU A 159 -9.28 -14.96 6.51
CA LEU A 159 -9.65 -14.81 7.92
C LEU A 159 -8.95 -15.84 8.81
N GLU A 160 -8.81 -17.09 8.37
CA GLU A 160 -8.10 -18.14 9.12
C GLU A 160 -6.63 -17.79 9.37
N ARG A 161 -5.97 -17.18 8.37
CA ARG A 161 -4.59 -16.72 8.53
C ARG A 161 -4.49 -15.62 9.58
N LEU A 162 -5.43 -14.68 9.59
CA LEU A 162 -5.51 -13.62 10.59
C LEU A 162 -5.83 -14.17 11.98
N ALA A 163 -6.76 -15.11 12.08
CA ALA A 163 -7.11 -15.79 13.33
C ALA A 163 -5.92 -16.56 13.92
N LYS A 164 -5.14 -17.27 13.08
CA LYS A 164 -3.90 -17.93 13.50
C LYS A 164 -2.84 -16.94 14.01
N ALA A 165 -2.86 -15.71 13.50
CA ALA A 165 -2.02 -14.61 13.99
C ALA A 165 -2.61 -13.88 15.22
N GLY A 166 -3.71 -14.37 15.80
CA GLY A 166 -4.33 -13.80 17.00
C GLY A 166 -5.27 -12.61 16.75
N HIS A 167 -5.69 -12.36 15.51
CA HIS A 167 -6.57 -11.23 15.20
C HIS A 167 -8.03 -11.53 15.57
N THR A 168 -8.48 -11.05 16.73
CA THR A 168 -9.82 -11.31 17.29
C THR A 168 -10.98 -11.03 16.33
N PRO A 169 -11.02 -9.89 15.60
CA PRO A 169 -12.11 -9.63 14.66
C PRO A 169 -12.24 -10.70 13.56
N ALA A 170 -11.14 -11.36 13.18
CA ALA A 170 -11.19 -12.42 12.17
C ALA A 170 -11.86 -13.70 12.73
N ILE A 171 -11.60 -14.02 14.00
CA ILE A 171 -12.22 -15.16 14.70
C ILE A 171 -13.74 -14.96 14.79
N GLU A 172 -14.17 -13.76 15.19
CA GLU A 172 -15.59 -13.39 15.26
C GLU A 172 -16.28 -13.47 13.90
N LEU A 173 -15.62 -12.97 12.84
CA LEU A 173 -16.16 -13.05 11.49
C LEU A 173 -16.30 -14.49 11.01
N ILE A 174 -15.31 -15.36 11.27
CA ILE A 174 -15.42 -16.79 10.94
C ILE A 174 -16.65 -17.40 11.62
N ALA A 175 -16.80 -17.20 12.94
CA ALA A 175 -17.94 -17.72 13.69
C ALA A 175 -19.28 -17.21 13.13
N LYS A 176 -19.37 -15.91 12.82
CA LYS A 176 -20.56 -15.27 12.25
C LYS A 176 -20.97 -15.89 10.91
N TYR A 177 -20.03 -16.13 10.00
CA TYR A 177 -20.37 -16.67 8.67
C TYR A 177 -20.53 -18.19 8.69
N ASP A 178 -19.86 -18.93 9.57
CA ASP A 178 -20.10 -20.36 9.75
C ASP A 178 -21.53 -20.60 10.29
N ALA A 179 -22.01 -19.77 11.23
CA ALA A 179 -23.39 -19.85 11.75
C ALA A 179 -24.48 -19.54 10.72
N ARG A 180 -24.19 -18.72 9.69
CA ARG A 180 -25.16 -18.37 8.62
C ARG A 180 -25.31 -19.47 7.56
N ARG A 181 -24.50 -20.52 7.61
CA ARG A 181 -24.46 -21.60 6.61
C ARG A 181 -25.14 -22.89 7.08
N VAL A 182 -25.48 -22.98 8.37
CA VAL A 182 -26.28 -24.06 8.97
C VAL A 182 -27.74 -23.70 8.84
#